data_AF-A0A154IDS7-F1
#
_entry.id   AF-A0A154IDS7-F1
#
_cell.length_a   1.000
_cell.length_b   1.000
_cell.length_c   1.000
_cell.angle_alpha   90.00
_cell.angle_beta   90.00
_cell.angle_gamma   90.00
#
_symmetry.space_group_name_H-M   'P 1'
#
loop_
_entity.id
_entity.type
_entity.pdbx_description
1 polymer ?
#
loop_
_entity_poly.entity_id
_entity_poly.type
_entity_poly.pdbx_seq_one_letter_code
_entity_poly.pdbx_strand_id
1 'polypeptide(L)'
;MKKLPGEVYFFVVAWLLFAPPLLVYFILNIRYIIANHIDPSTISDFYFFWPVGVIGILTLFLFVELGTYFHLKVGFFSAWFEMLWNSIGR
;
A
#
# COMPACT_ATOMS: atom_id res chain seq x y z
N MET A 1 11.43 -14.20 18.58
CA MET A 1 11.16 -13.15 17.57
C MET A 1 10.22 -12.14 18.19
N LYS A 2 10.60 -10.85 18.28
CA LYS A 2 9.69 -9.81 18.82
C LYS A 2 8.47 -9.74 17.89
N LYS A 3 7.26 -9.94 18.43
CA LYS A 3 6.02 -9.79 17.66
C LYS A 3 5.94 -8.33 17.20
N LEU A 4 5.74 -8.12 15.91
CA LEU A 4 5.39 -6.80 15.40
C LEU A 4 4.11 -6.32 16.08
N PRO A 5 3.94 -5.02 16.33
CA PRO A 5 2.65 -4.47 16.71
C PRO A 5 1.58 -4.91 15.71
N GLY A 6 0.36 -5.21 16.18
CA GLY A 6 -0.69 -5.79 15.34
C GLY A 6 -1.00 -4.97 14.09
N GLU A 7 -0.93 -3.64 14.20
CA GLU A 7 -1.05 -2.67 13.11
C GLU A 7 0.05 -2.81 12.05
N VAL A 8 1.32 -2.79 12.47
CA VAL A 8 2.46 -2.95 11.55
C VAL A 8 2.39 -4.30 10.84
N TYR A 9 2.02 -5.35 11.58
CA TYR A 9 1.79 -6.68 11.01
C TYR A 9 0.66 -6.68 9.98
N PHE A 10 -0.46 -6.01 10.26
CA PHE A 10 -1.58 -5.87 9.32
C PHE A 10 -1.14 -5.22 8.01
N PHE A 11 -0.39 -4.11 8.05
CA PHE A 11 0.07 -3.45 6.82
C PHE A 11 1.09 -4.28 6.04
N VAL A 12 1.98 -5.01 6.73
CA VAL A 12 2.89 -5.96 6.07
C VAL A 12 2.10 -7.05 5.34
N VAL A 13 1.10 -7.65 6.00
CA VAL A 13 0.28 -8.71 5.41
C VAL A 13 -0.57 -8.17 4.26
N ALA A 14 -1.22 -7.02 4.43
CA ALA A 14 -2.01 -6.38 3.40
C ALA A 14 -1.15 -6.06 2.16
N TRP A 15 0.05 -5.51 2.37
CA TRP A 15 0.98 -5.25 1.27
C TRP A 15 1.36 -6.55 0.54
N LEU A 16 1.72 -7.61 1.27
CA LEU A 16 2.10 -8.90 0.68
C LEU A 16 0.95 -9.57 -0.08
N LEU A 17 -0.30 -9.42 0.38
CA LEU A 17 -1.48 -10.01 -0.25
C LEU A 17 -1.90 -9.27 -1.51
N PHE A 18 -1.72 -7.94 -1.57
CA PHE A 18 -2.29 -7.14 -2.65
C PHE A 18 -1.23 -6.60 -3.62
N ALA A 19 -0.08 -6.11 -3.16
CA ALA A 19 0.86 -5.43 -4.03
C ALA A 19 1.51 -6.36 -5.08
N PRO A 20 2.05 -7.56 -4.74
CA PRO A 20 2.62 -8.46 -5.74
C PRO A 20 1.58 -8.98 -6.76
N PRO A 21 0.38 -9.45 -6.36
CA PRO A 21 -0.63 -9.88 -7.33
C PRO A 21 -1.11 -8.75 -8.25
N LEU A 22 -1.28 -7.53 -7.72
CA LEU A 22 -1.66 -6.37 -8.54
C LEU A 22 -0.57 -6.01 -9.55
N LEU A 23 0.71 -6.14 -9.18
CA LEU A 23 1.82 -5.91 -10.10
C LEU A 23 1.82 -6.93 -11.23
N VAL A 24 1.62 -8.21 -10.91
CA VAL A 24 1.51 -9.29 -11.91
C VAL A 24 0.32 -9.03 -12.83
N TYR A 25 -0.86 -8.69 -12.26
CA TYR A 25 -2.06 -8.35 -13.00
C TYR A 25 -1.82 -7.18 -13.98
N PHE A 26 -1.14 -6.12 -13.53
CA PHE A 26 -0.84 -4.96 -14.36
C PHE A 26 0.06 -5.34 -15.55
N ILE A 27 1.14 -6.10 -15.30
CA ILE A 27 2.05 -6.57 -16.36
C ILE A 27 1.32 -7.47 -17.37
N LEU A 28 0.45 -8.37 -16.90
CA LEU A 28 -0.34 -9.24 -17.76
C LEU A 28 -1.31 -8.45 -18.66
N ASN A 29 -1.95 -7.40 -18.13
CA ASN A 29 -2.81 -6.53 -18.93
C ASN A 29 -2.03 -5.81 -20.03
N ILE A 30 -0.84 -5.27 -19.73
CA ILE A 30 0.01 -4.65 -20.76
C ILE A 30 0.36 -5.68 -21.85
N ARG A 31 0.78 -6.88 -21.46
CA ARG A 31 1.11 -7.94 -22.42
C ARG A 31 -0.11 -8.35 -23.26
N TYR A 32 -1.29 -8.40 -22.66
CA TYR A 32 -2.54 -8.71 -23.36
C TYR A 32 -2.88 -7.66 -24.43
N ILE A 33 -2.74 -6.37 -24.10
CA ILE A 33 -2.97 -5.26 -25.05
C ILE A 33 -2.03 -5.38 -26.24
N ILE A 34 -0.73 -5.59 -25.96
CA ILE A 34 0.30 -5.73 -27.00
C ILE A 34 0.03 -6.96 -27.88
N ALA A 35 -0.27 -8.11 -27.28
CA ALA A 35 -0.49 -9.36 -28.02
C ALA A 35 -1.73 -9.30 -28.92
N ASN A 36 -2.79 -8.62 -28.48
CA ASN A 36 -4.04 -8.51 -29.23
C ASN A 36 -4.11 -7.28 -30.14
N HIS A 37 -3.01 -6.55 -30.32
CA HIS A 37 -2.94 -5.34 -31.16
C HIS A 37 -4.04 -4.32 -30.82
N ILE A 38 -4.43 -4.26 -29.54
CA ILE A 38 -5.37 -3.27 -29.03
C ILE A 38 -4.67 -1.90 -29.09
N ASP A 39 -5.44 -0.84 -29.38
CA ASP A 39 -4.91 0.51 -29.48
C ASP A 39 -4.06 0.86 -28.23
N PRO A 40 -2.76 1.16 -28.41
CA PRO A 40 -1.86 1.55 -27.32
C PRO A 40 -2.35 2.75 -26.51
N SER A 41 -3.24 3.57 -27.06
CA SER A 41 -3.90 4.67 -26.33
C SER A 41 -4.63 4.19 -25.07
N THR A 42 -5.06 2.93 -25.02
CA THR A 42 -5.68 2.31 -23.83
C THR A 42 -4.76 2.33 -22.61
N ILE A 43 -3.44 2.20 -22.80
CA ILE A 43 -2.45 2.25 -21.71
C ILE A 43 -2.31 3.67 -21.15
N SER A 44 -2.64 4.69 -21.95
CA SER A 44 -2.56 6.09 -21.53
C SER A 44 -3.76 6.58 -20.70
N ASP A 45 -4.80 5.75 -20.59
CA ASP A 45 -5.96 6.07 -19.75
C ASP A 45 -5.56 6.06 -18.26
N PHE A 46 -5.93 7.10 -17.52
CA PHE A 46 -5.73 7.19 -16.08
C PHE A 46 -6.35 5.99 -15.36
N TYR A 47 -7.51 5.50 -15.83
CA TYR A 47 -8.16 4.33 -15.27
C TYR A 47 -7.31 3.06 -15.41
N PHE A 48 -6.38 2.98 -16.37
CA PHE A 48 -5.49 1.83 -16.52
C PHE A 48 -4.47 1.71 -15.38
N PHE A 49 -4.07 2.83 -14.78
CA PHE A 49 -3.02 2.90 -13.74
C PHE A 49 -3.51 2.66 -12.32
N TRP A 50 -4.80 2.36 -12.11
CA TRP A 50 -5.34 2.08 -10.78
C TRP A 50 -4.55 1.03 -9.97
N PRO A 51 -4.00 -0.07 -10.56
CA PRO A 51 -3.24 -1.04 -9.78
C PRO A 51 -1.94 -0.42 -9.25
N VAL A 52 -1.29 0.42 -10.04
CA VAL A 52 -0.08 1.16 -9.66
C VAL A 52 -0.39 2.13 -8.53
N GLY A 53 -1.52 2.83 -8.61
CA GLY A 53 -2.00 3.71 -7.53
C GLY A 53 -2.20 2.96 -6.21
N VAL A 54 -2.88 1.81 -6.24
CA VAL A 54 -3.12 0.98 -5.04
C VAL A 54 -1.80 0.45 -4.46
N ILE A 55 -0.88 -0.03 -5.31
CA ILE A 55 0.47 -0.45 -4.89
C ILE A 55 1.21 0.71 -4.22
N GLY A 56 1.17 1.90 -4.82
CA GLY A 56 1.81 3.10 -4.29
C GLY A 56 1.29 3.47 -2.89
N ILE A 57 -0.04 3.49 -2.72
CA ILE A 57 -0.68 3.80 -1.43
C ILE A 57 -0.32 2.76 -0.38
N LEU A 58 -0.44 1.46 -0.68
CA LEU A 58 -0.10 0.39 0.25
C LEU A 58 1.38 0.45 0.66
N THR A 59 2.26 0.74 -0.30
CA THR A 59 3.70 0.86 -0.05
C THR A 59 3.98 2.06 0.85
N LEU A 60 3.38 3.21 0.57
CA LEU A 60 3.55 4.41 1.38
C LEU A 60 3.09 4.20 2.83
N PHE A 61 1.91 3.61 3.03
CA PHE A 61 1.43 3.28 4.38
C PHE A 61 2.35 2.28 5.10
N LEU A 62 2.82 1.26 4.39
CA LEU A 62 3.79 0.32 4.96
C LEU A 62 5.08 1.02 5.42
N PHE A 63 5.62 1.94 4.60
CA PHE A 63 6.83 2.69 4.96
C PHE A 63 6.61 3.63 6.15
N VAL A 64 5.48 4.32 6.20
CA VAL A 64 5.12 5.19 7.33
C VAL A 64 4.98 4.39 8.63
N GLU A 65 4.32 3.23 8.56
CA GLU A 65 4.16 2.32 9.69
C GLU A 65 5.49 1.76 10.18
N LEU A 66 6.30 1.22 9.27
CA LEU A 66 7.60 0.67 9.62
C LEU A 66 8.52 1.77 10.16
N GLY A 67 8.57 2.94 9.52
CA GLY A 67 9.36 4.08 9.95
C GLY A 67 9.00 4.51 11.37
N THR A 68 7.71 4.61 11.67
CA THR A 68 7.23 4.97 12.99
C THR A 68 7.53 3.87 14.01
N TYR A 69 7.36 2.61 13.66
CA TYR A 69 7.74 1.48 14.51
C TYR A 69 9.24 1.46 14.82
N PHE A 70 10.10 1.79 13.86
CA PHE A 70 11.54 1.82 14.08
C PHE A 70 11.92 2.85 15.15
N HIS A 71 11.29 4.04 15.12
CA HIS A 71 11.59 5.17 16.02
C HIS A 71 10.83 5.14 17.35
N LEU A 72 9.53 4.86 17.33
CA LEU A 72 8.65 4.95 18.50
C LEU A 72 8.27 3.59 19.11
N LYS A 73 8.62 2.47 18.44
CA LYS A 73 8.19 1.10 18.82
C LYS A 73 6.67 0.87 18.84
N VAL A 74 5.92 1.79 18.25
CA VAL A 74 4.46 1.79 18.10
C VAL A 74 4.14 2.08 16.63
N GLY A 75 2.95 1.65 16.15
CA GLY A 75 2.48 1.97 14.80
C GLY A 75 2.08 3.44 14.65
N PHE A 76 2.06 3.93 13.41
CA PHE A 76 1.77 5.33 13.12
C PHE A 76 0.33 5.72 13.49
N PHE A 77 -0.66 4.91 13.10
CA PHE A 77 -2.05 5.16 13.47
C PHE A 77 -2.26 5.06 14.97
N SER A 78 -1.65 4.10 15.66
CA SER A 78 -1.73 4.02 17.13
C SER A 78 -1.18 5.30 17.79
N ALA A 79 0.01 5.76 17.37
CA ALA A 79 0.60 6.99 17.91
C ALA A 79 -0.24 8.24 17.61
N TRP A 80 -0.81 8.31 16.40
CA TRP A 80 -1.69 9.41 15.99
C TRP A 80 -3.02 9.41 16.76
N PHE A 81 -3.60 8.23 16.99
CA PHE A 81 -4.87 8.09 17.72
C PHE A 81 -4.69 8.45 19.19
N GLU A 82 -3.58 8.03 19.82
CA GLU A 82 -3.22 8.46 21.18
C GLU A 82 -3.06 9.98 21.27
N MET A 83 -2.38 10.60 20.30
CA MET A 83 -2.21 12.05 20.26
C MET A 83 -3.54 12.79 20.08
N LEU A 84 -4.41 12.34 19.17
CA LEU A 84 -5.75 12.91 18.98
C LEU A 84 -6.60 12.78 20.25
N TRP A 85 -6.64 11.59 20.85
CA TRP A 85 -7.44 11.35 22.05
C TRP A 85 -6.98 12.22 23.22
N ASN A 86 -5.66 12.35 23.41
CA ASN A 86 -5.08 13.24 24.43
C ASN A 86 -5.35 14.73 24.16
N SER A 87 -5.55 15.12 22.90
CA SER A 87 -5.87 16.51 22.52
C SER A 87 -7.35 16.87 22.69
N ILE A 88 -8.25 15.88 22.60
CA ILE A 88 -9.70 16.06 22.72
C ILE A 88 -10.16 15.94 24.20
N GLY A 89 -9.42 15.18 25.02
CA GLY A 89 -9.73 14.99 26.44
C GLY A 89 -9.28 16.12 27.39
N ARG A 90 -8.75 17.23 26.86
CA ARG A 90 -8.45 18.48 27.58
C ARG A 90 -9.40 19.57 27.14
#